data_AF-A0A0S8JBD7-F1
#
_entry.id   AF-A0A0S8JBD7-F1
#
_cell.length_a   1.000
_cell.length_b   1.000
_cell.length_c   1.000
_cell.angle_alpha   90.00
_cell.angle_beta   90.00
_cell.angle_gamma   90.00
#
_symmetry.space_group_name_H-M   'P 1'
#
loop_
_entity.id
_entity.type
_entity.pdbx_description
1 polymer ?
#
loop_
_entity_poly.entity_id
_entity_poly.type
_entity_poly.pdbx_seq_one_letter_code
_entity_poly.pdbx_strand_id
1 'polypeptide(L)'
;MLEKEKRKERNSRPTLSPDSLSVGRSGNHEKAGDEITGILSERIKNLGEAIEELDNALATRKALSRRFLKQIEEEMKEVHYQLGHLQPPWKTGFYPKIEFLRLSLHKSLTSRQKDIRTEELKYWQDVVGLLKEKRKFLDEYKSLLSTKKRLVE
;
A
#
# COMPACT_ATOMS: atom_id res chain seq x y z
N MET A 1 63.56 42.63 11.05
CA MET A 1 62.80 43.72 11.69
C MET A 1 61.79 43.06 12.62
N LEU A 2 62.08 42.67 13.86
CA LEU A 2 62.47 43.47 15.03
C LEU A 2 61.59 44.71 15.20
N GLU A 3 60.62 44.66 16.12
CA GLU A 3 60.48 45.63 17.21
C GLU A 3 59.34 45.28 18.21
N LYS A 4 59.75 45.16 19.50
CA LYS A 4 59.14 45.72 20.74
C LYS A 4 57.80 45.13 21.23
N GLU A 5 57.71 44.34 22.31
CA GLU A 5 58.05 44.53 23.74
C GLU A 5 57.09 45.46 24.54
N LYS A 6 56.67 44.95 25.73
CA LYS A 6 55.92 45.56 26.87
C LYS A 6 54.39 45.40 26.80
N ARG A 7 53.65 45.03 27.85
CA ARG A 7 53.80 45.28 29.30
C ARG A 7 52.94 44.28 30.12
N LYS A 8 53.38 44.08 31.35
CA LYS A 8 52.85 43.21 32.41
C LYS A 8 51.98 44.07 33.34
N GLU A 9 50.75 43.64 33.66
CA GLU A 9 50.06 44.11 34.86
C GLU A 9 49.02 43.09 35.35
N ARG A 10 48.97 42.96 36.67
CA ARG A 10 48.24 41.98 37.49
C ARG A 10 46.90 42.57 37.95
N ASN A 11 46.08 41.71 38.57
CA ASN A 11 44.89 42.00 39.40
C ASN A 11 43.64 42.36 38.57
N SER A 12 42.43 41.85 38.81
CA SER A 12 41.82 41.35 40.04
C SER A 12 40.74 40.31 39.71
N ARG A 13 40.60 39.33 40.59
CA ARG A 13 39.56 38.29 40.58
C ARG A 13 38.24 38.88 41.08
N PRO A 14 37.11 38.79 40.36
CA PRO A 14 35.79 39.01 40.94
C PRO A 14 35.23 37.67 41.43
N THR A 15 35.13 37.53 42.75
CA THR A 15 34.23 36.59 43.42
C THR A 15 32.79 37.02 43.17
N LEU A 16 32.00 36.19 42.49
CA LEU A 16 30.54 36.30 42.48
C LEU A 16 29.97 35.01 43.05
N SER A 17 29.19 35.20 44.11
CA SER A 17 28.51 34.17 44.88
C SER A 17 27.51 33.37 44.03
N PRO A 18 27.26 32.10 44.40
CA PRO A 18 26.23 31.28 43.80
C PRO A 18 24.91 31.58 44.50
N ASP A 19 24.06 32.41 43.91
CA ASP A 19 22.68 32.46 44.36
C ASP A 19 21.70 32.79 43.26
N SER A 20 20.59 32.07 43.31
CA SER A 20 19.33 32.30 42.61
C SER A 20 19.36 32.25 41.08
N LEU A 21 18.96 31.10 40.50
CA LEU A 21 18.01 31.03 39.38
C LEU A 21 17.58 29.56 39.19
N SER A 22 16.82 29.02 40.14
CA SER A 22 16.09 27.75 39.99
C SER A 22 14.58 27.99 40.09
N VAL A 23 14.01 28.72 39.13
CA VAL A 23 12.54 28.80 39.02
C VAL A 23 12.17 28.89 37.54
N GLY A 24 11.40 27.91 37.06
CA GLY A 24 10.55 28.10 35.87
C GLY A 24 10.70 27.15 34.69
N ARG A 25 11.33 25.97 34.80
CA ARG A 25 11.47 25.05 33.63
C ARG A 25 10.47 23.88 33.55
N SER A 26 9.57 23.70 34.52
CA SER A 26 8.67 22.52 34.52
C SER A 26 7.40 22.66 33.69
N GLY A 27 6.88 23.87 33.41
CA GLY A 27 5.55 24.02 32.78
C GLY A 27 5.49 23.84 31.25
N ASN A 28 6.61 23.96 30.54
CA ASN A 28 6.65 23.82 29.07
C ASN A 28 6.79 22.35 28.61
N HIS A 29 7.30 21.47 29.45
CA HIS A 29 7.54 20.06 29.07
C HIS A 29 6.25 19.23 29.09
N GLU A 30 5.31 19.52 30.00
CA GLU A 30 4.03 18.81 30.08
C GLU A 30 3.13 19.11 28.87
N LYS A 31 3.02 20.39 28.45
CA LYS A 31 2.24 20.77 27.26
C LYS A 31 2.79 20.18 25.96
N ALA A 32 4.12 20.13 25.83
CA ALA A 32 4.75 19.52 24.67
C ALA A 32 4.54 17.99 24.62
N GLY A 33 4.53 17.32 25.78
CA GLY A 33 4.21 15.90 25.88
C GLY A 33 2.77 15.59 25.42
N ASP A 34 1.81 16.39 25.87
CA ASP A 34 0.40 16.27 25.45
C ASP A 34 0.20 16.49 23.95
N GLU A 35 0.87 17.49 23.35
CA GLU A 35 0.82 17.70 21.89
C GLU A 35 1.40 16.51 21.12
N ILE A 36 2.53 15.95 21.58
CA ILE A 36 3.17 14.79 20.94
C ILE A 36 2.28 13.54 21.04
N THR A 37 1.65 13.30 22.20
CA THR A 37 0.73 12.16 22.35
C THR A 37 -0.56 12.34 21.53
N GLY A 38 -1.01 13.58 21.32
CA GLY A 38 -2.09 13.94 20.41
C GLY A 38 -1.77 13.58 18.96
N ILE A 39 -0.63 14.04 18.45
CA ILE A 39 -0.16 13.75 17.07
C ILE A 39 0.02 12.24 16.86
N LEU A 40 0.60 11.53 17.84
CA LEU A 40 0.73 10.07 17.78
C LEU A 40 -0.62 9.37 17.73
N SER A 41 -1.60 9.83 18.50
CA SER A 41 -2.94 9.27 18.53
C SER A 41 -3.67 9.47 17.21
N GLU A 42 -3.56 10.66 16.61
CA GLU A 42 -4.10 10.96 15.29
C GLU A 42 -3.45 10.07 14.22
N ARG A 43 -2.11 9.94 14.25
CA ARG A 43 -1.40 9.07 13.29
C ARG A 43 -1.80 7.60 13.42
N ILE A 44 -1.96 7.10 14.64
CA ILE A 44 -2.43 5.73 14.91
C ILE A 44 -3.84 5.54 14.34
N LYS A 45 -4.73 6.52 14.53
CA LYS A 45 -6.09 6.49 13.97
C LYS A 45 -6.05 6.44 12.44
N ASN A 46 -5.30 7.35 11.81
CA ASN A 46 -5.18 7.42 10.35
C ASN A 46 -4.62 6.12 9.76
N LEU A 47 -3.64 5.48 10.44
CA LEU A 47 -3.12 4.17 10.02
C LEU A 47 -4.16 3.06 10.17
N GLY A 48 -4.97 3.10 11.23
CA GLY A 48 -6.09 2.18 11.40
C GLY A 48 -7.08 2.27 10.24
N GLU A 49 -7.51 3.48 9.90
CA GLU A 49 -8.40 3.75 8.76
C GLU A 49 -7.78 3.28 7.44
N ALA A 50 -6.50 3.59 7.20
CA ALA A 50 -5.80 3.15 5.99
C ALA A 50 -5.68 1.61 5.89
N ILE A 51 -5.54 0.90 7.01
CA ILE A 51 -5.52 -0.57 7.03
C ILE A 51 -6.90 -1.12 6.67
N GLU A 52 -7.98 -0.53 7.20
CA GLU A 52 -9.36 -0.92 6.86
C GLU A 52 -9.68 -0.66 5.38
N GLU A 53 -9.23 0.46 4.83
CA GLU A 53 -9.34 0.76 3.39
C GLU A 53 -8.64 -0.30 2.53
N LEU A 54 -7.43 -0.73 2.92
CA LEU A 54 -6.71 -1.81 2.22
C LEU A 54 -7.45 -3.15 2.29
N ASP A 55 -8.09 -3.46 3.41
CA ASP A 55 -8.91 -4.67 3.54
C ASP A 55 -10.15 -4.63 2.66
N ASN A 56 -10.81 -3.48 2.59
CA ASN A 56 -11.93 -3.24 1.68
C ASN A 56 -11.49 -3.33 0.21
N ALA A 57 -10.32 -2.79 -0.14
CA ALA A 57 -9.74 -2.87 -1.47
C ALA A 57 -9.45 -4.33 -1.86
N LEU A 58 -8.87 -5.13 -0.97
CA LEU A 58 -8.63 -6.56 -1.18
C LEU A 58 -9.93 -7.33 -1.40
N ALA A 59 -10.95 -7.09 -0.57
CA ALA A 59 -12.25 -7.73 -0.69
C ALA A 59 -12.93 -7.37 -2.03
N THR A 60 -12.90 -6.08 -2.39
CA THR A 60 -13.48 -5.57 -3.63
C THR A 60 -12.76 -6.15 -4.85
N ARG A 61 -11.42 -6.19 -4.84
CA ARG A 61 -10.62 -6.73 -5.94
C ARG A 61 -10.90 -8.21 -6.17
N LYS A 62 -11.05 -8.99 -5.09
CA LYS A 62 -11.43 -10.40 -5.13
C LYS A 62 -12.83 -10.61 -5.70
N ALA A 63 -13.80 -9.79 -5.28
CA ALA A 63 -15.15 -9.84 -5.83
C ALA A 63 -15.17 -9.51 -7.33
N LEU A 64 -14.41 -8.50 -7.74
CA LEU A 64 -14.29 -8.07 -9.13
C LEU A 64 -13.67 -9.19 -10.01
N SER A 65 -12.56 -9.78 -9.57
CA SER A 65 -11.90 -10.87 -10.30
C SER A 65 -12.86 -12.06 -10.51
N ARG A 66 -13.61 -12.45 -9.47
CA ARG A 66 -14.63 -13.51 -9.57
C ARG A 66 -15.71 -13.19 -10.60
N ARG A 67 -16.16 -11.93 -10.68
CA ARG A 67 -17.17 -11.52 -11.66
C ARG A 67 -16.62 -11.61 -13.09
N PHE A 68 -15.40 -11.14 -13.31
CA PHE A 68 -14.75 -11.26 -14.63
C PHE A 68 -14.57 -12.71 -15.06
N LEU A 69 -14.04 -13.57 -14.18
CA LEU A 69 -13.85 -14.98 -14.50
C LEU A 69 -15.18 -15.68 -14.80
N LYS A 70 -16.22 -15.41 -14.00
CA LYS A 70 -17.56 -15.95 -14.25
C LYS A 70 -18.12 -15.51 -15.60
N GLN A 71 -17.97 -14.24 -15.95
CA GLN A 71 -18.40 -13.73 -17.25
C GLN A 71 -17.67 -14.42 -18.40
N ILE A 72 -16.35 -14.58 -18.29
CA ILE A 72 -15.55 -15.26 -19.33
C ILE A 72 -16.00 -16.72 -19.47
N GLU A 73 -16.28 -17.41 -18.35
CA GLU A 73 -16.81 -18.79 -18.38
C GLU A 73 -18.17 -18.88 -19.08
N GLU A 74 -19.07 -17.93 -18.82
CA GLU A 74 -20.39 -17.87 -19.49
C GLU A 74 -20.24 -17.65 -20.99
N GLU A 75 -19.39 -16.72 -21.41
CA GLU A 75 -19.08 -16.46 -22.82
C GLU A 75 -18.43 -17.69 -23.48
N MET A 76 -17.53 -18.39 -22.79
CA MET A 76 -16.95 -19.63 -23.29
C MET A 76 -18.00 -20.73 -23.46
N LYS A 77 -18.94 -20.89 -22.51
CA LYS A 77 -20.04 -21.85 -22.64
C LYS A 77 -20.92 -21.55 -23.85
N GLU A 78 -21.21 -20.28 -24.10
CA GLU A 78 -21.97 -19.86 -25.29
C GLU A 78 -21.23 -20.23 -26.58
N VAL A 79 -19.92 -19.94 -26.67
CA VAL A 79 -19.13 -20.29 -27.85
C VAL A 79 -19.06 -21.81 -28.07
N HIS A 80 -18.93 -22.60 -27.00
CA HIS A 80 -19.00 -24.06 -27.09
C HIS A 80 -20.37 -24.55 -27.58
N TYR A 81 -21.45 -23.94 -27.08
CA TYR A 81 -22.80 -24.22 -27.55
C TYR A 81 -22.95 -23.94 -29.04
N GLN A 82 -22.46 -22.80 -29.52
CA GLN A 82 -22.48 -22.43 -30.94
C GLN A 82 -21.66 -23.41 -31.79
N LEU A 83 -20.47 -23.82 -31.32
CA LEU A 83 -19.67 -24.84 -31.98
C LEU A 83 -20.38 -26.19 -32.09
N GLY A 84 -21.09 -26.61 -31.03
CA GLY A 84 -21.87 -27.85 -31.03
C GLY A 84 -23.11 -27.82 -31.93
N HIS A 85 -23.63 -26.63 -32.26
CA HIS A 85 -24.78 -26.44 -33.15
C HIS A 85 -24.43 -26.37 -34.62
N LEU A 86 -23.15 -26.19 -34.95
CA LEU A 86 -22.70 -26.52 -36.29
C LEU A 86 -23.03 -28.01 -36.45
N GLN A 87 -23.81 -28.39 -37.47
CA GLN A 87 -24.11 -29.78 -37.84
C GLN A 87 -23.09 -30.34 -38.86
N PRO A 88 -22.64 -31.60 -38.74
CA PRO A 88 -21.80 -32.23 -39.76
C PRO A 88 -22.54 -32.26 -41.12
N PRO A 89 -21.86 -32.23 -42.29
CA PRO A 89 -20.43 -32.43 -42.50
C PRO A 89 -19.67 -31.12 -42.81
N TRP A 90 -18.84 -30.66 -41.87
CA TRP A 90 -17.77 -29.68 -42.14
C TRP A 90 -16.55 -30.38 -42.75
N LYS A 91 -16.70 -30.92 -43.96
CA LYS A 91 -15.51 -31.27 -44.73
C LYS A 91 -14.81 -29.96 -45.12
N THR A 92 -13.52 -29.85 -44.78
CA THR A 92 -12.64 -28.77 -45.23
C THR A 92 -12.84 -28.55 -46.73
N GLY A 93 -13.11 -27.31 -47.14
CA GLY A 93 -13.26 -26.95 -48.55
C GLY A 93 -14.67 -27.11 -49.16
N PHE A 94 -15.66 -27.68 -48.46
CA PHE A 94 -17.04 -27.76 -48.99
C PHE A 94 -17.86 -26.48 -48.73
N TYR A 95 -17.74 -25.92 -47.53
CA TYR A 95 -18.49 -24.73 -47.12
C TYR A 95 -17.58 -23.70 -46.45
N PRO A 96 -16.88 -22.85 -47.24
CA PRO A 96 -15.91 -21.88 -46.71
C PRO A 96 -16.48 -20.96 -45.63
N LYS A 97 -17.76 -20.59 -45.73
CA LYS A 97 -18.44 -19.75 -44.73
C LYS A 97 -18.57 -20.43 -43.36
N ILE A 98 -18.92 -21.72 -43.34
CA ILE A 98 -19.07 -22.51 -42.11
C ILE A 98 -17.69 -22.76 -41.48
N GLU A 99 -16.69 -23.05 -42.30
CA GLU A 99 -15.32 -23.22 -41.85
C GLU A 99 -14.74 -21.93 -41.25
N PHE A 100 -14.98 -20.78 -41.88
CA PHE A 100 -14.60 -19.47 -41.34
C PHE A 100 -15.26 -19.21 -39.98
N LEU A 101 -16.56 -19.47 -39.86
CA LEU A 101 -17.28 -19.32 -38.59
C LEU A 101 -16.68 -20.21 -37.50
N ARG A 102 -16.44 -21.50 -37.79
CA ARG A 102 -15.80 -22.43 -36.85
C ARG A 102 -14.43 -21.93 -36.40
N LEU A 103 -13.57 -21.51 -37.33
CA LEU A 103 -12.25 -20.97 -37.01
C LEU A 103 -12.34 -19.71 -36.16
N SER A 104 -13.31 -18.83 -36.44
CA SER A 104 -13.58 -17.64 -35.64
C SER A 104 -13.98 -18.01 -34.21
N LEU A 105 -14.86 -18.99 -34.03
CA LEU A 105 -15.28 -19.48 -32.71
C LEU A 105 -14.12 -20.11 -31.93
N HIS A 106 -13.28 -20.94 -32.56
CA HIS A 106 -12.07 -21.47 -31.90
C HIS A 106 -11.06 -20.38 -31.52
N LYS A 107 -10.89 -19.36 -32.38
CA LYS A 107 -10.07 -18.18 -32.04
C LYS A 107 -10.65 -17.43 -30.85
N SER A 108 -11.97 -17.29 -30.79
CA SER A 108 -12.67 -16.69 -29.64
C SER A 108 -12.36 -17.46 -28.35
N LEU A 109 -12.50 -18.80 -28.34
CA LEU A 109 -12.15 -19.63 -27.17
C LEU A 109 -10.69 -19.45 -26.73
N THR A 110 -9.76 -19.44 -27.69
CA THR A 110 -8.33 -19.25 -27.41
C THR A 110 -8.06 -17.86 -26.81
N SER A 111 -8.75 -16.83 -27.31
CA SER A 111 -8.69 -15.47 -26.77
C SER A 111 -9.22 -15.43 -25.34
N ARG A 112 -10.39 -16.03 -25.06
CA ARG A 112 -10.96 -16.07 -23.71
C ARG A 112 -10.07 -16.81 -22.71
N GLN A 113 -9.40 -17.89 -23.12
CA GLN A 113 -8.41 -18.58 -22.29
C GLN A 113 -7.18 -17.70 -21.98
N LYS A 114 -6.82 -16.78 -22.89
CA LYS A 114 -5.77 -15.78 -22.64
C LYS A 114 -6.26 -14.71 -21.66
N ASP A 115 -7.52 -14.30 -21.77
CA ASP A 115 -8.12 -13.30 -20.87
C ASP A 115 -8.17 -13.83 -19.43
N ILE A 116 -8.54 -15.10 -19.22
CA ILE A 116 -8.49 -15.76 -17.90
C ILE A 116 -7.10 -15.63 -17.28
N ARG A 117 -6.07 -16.10 -17.99
CA ARG A 117 -4.68 -16.05 -17.49
C ARG A 117 -4.21 -14.63 -17.20
N THR A 118 -4.65 -13.68 -18.01
CA THR A 118 -4.30 -12.27 -17.84
C THR A 118 -4.98 -11.68 -16.60
N GLU A 119 -6.25 -12.00 -16.36
CA GLU A 119 -6.99 -11.54 -15.19
C GLU A 119 -6.46 -12.19 -13.90
N GLU A 120 -6.13 -13.48 -13.92
CA GLU A 120 -5.49 -14.18 -12.80
C GLU A 120 -4.15 -13.55 -12.44
N LEU A 121 -3.32 -13.25 -13.44
CA LEU A 121 -2.02 -12.60 -13.23
C LEU A 121 -2.19 -11.20 -12.63
N LYS A 122 -3.10 -10.38 -13.18
CA LYS A 122 -3.40 -9.05 -12.64
C LYS A 122 -3.91 -9.11 -11.21
N TYR A 123 -4.89 -9.98 -10.95
CA TYR A 123 -5.42 -10.20 -9.61
C TYR A 123 -4.30 -10.58 -8.62
N TRP A 124 -3.40 -11.48 -9.00
CA TRP A 124 -2.27 -11.85 -8.16
C TRP A 124 -1.34 -10.67 -7.89
N GLN A 125 -0.99 -9.89 -8.93
CA GLN A 125 -0.13 -8.71 -8.78
C GLN A 125 -0.75 -7.68 -7.84
N ASP A 126 -2.04 -7.38 -8.02
CA ASP A 126 -2.78 -6.41 -7.20
C ASP A 126 -2.85 -6.87 -5.73
N VAL A 127 -3.21 -8.13 -5.49
CA VAL A 127 -3.29 -8.70 -4.13
C VAL A 127 -1.94 -8.68 -3.44
N VAL A 128 -0.87 -9.07 -4.12
CA VAL A 128 0.48 -9.04 -3.56
C VAL A 128 0.91 -7.60 -3.25
N GLY A 129 0.58 -6.64 -4.11
CA GLY A 129 0.82 -5.21 -3.88
C GLY A 129 0.14 -4.71 -2.61
N LEU A 130 -1.18 -4.90 -2.53
CA LEU A 130 -2.00 -4.49 -1.38
C LEU A 130 -1.56 -5.17 -0.08
N LEU A 131 -1.19 -6.45 -0.12
CA LEU A 131 -0.69 -7.17 1.07
C LEU A 131 0.66 -6.64 1.56
N LYS A 132 1.55 -6.23 0.64
CA LYS A 132 2.84 -5.61 1.01
C LYS A 132 2.60 -4.25 1.67
N GLU A 133 1.69 -3.43 1.14
CA GLU A 133 1.33 -2.15 1.74
C GLU A 133 0.69 -2.31 3.11
N LYS A 134 -0.27 -3.24 3.22
CA LYS A 134 -0.91 -3.56 4.50
C LYS A 134 0.11 -3.98 5.55
N ARG A 135 1.12 -4.78 5.19
CA ARG A 135 2.20 -5.17 6.10
C ARG A 135 2.97 -3.95 6.60
N LYS A 136 3.35 -3.03 5.70
CA LYS A 136 4.06 -1.79 6.08
C LYS A 136 3.24 -0.97 7.08
N PHE A 137 1.95 -0.78 6.83
CA PHE A 137 1.08 -0.01 7.73
C PHE A 137 0.89 -0.71 9.08
N LEU A 138 0.76 -2.03 9.10
CA LEU A 138 0.68 -2.79 10.35
C LEU A 138 1.97 -2.69 11.17
N ASP A 139 3.13 -2.71 10.53
CA ASP A 139 4.42 -2.58 11.22
C ASP A 139 4.59 -1.16 11.80
N GLU A 140 4.22 -0.13 11.03
CA GLU A 140 4.20 1.27 11.51
C GLU A 140 3.21 1.46 12.66
N TYR A 141 2.00 0.93 12.53
CA TYR A 141 0.94 1.00 13.54
C TYR A 141 1.37 0.35 14.86
N LYS A 142 1.97 -0.85 14.81
CA LYS A 142 2.50 -1.54 15.99
C LYS A 142 3.65 -0.77 16.64
N SER A 143 4.55 -0.21 15.82
CA SER A 143 5.65 0.62 16.30
C SER A 143 5.11 1.84 17.06
N LEU A 144 4.18 2.59 16.47
CA LEU A 144 3.58 3.76 17.09
C LEU A 144 2.78 3.44 18.36
N LEU A 145 2.05 2.32 18.39
CA LEU A 145 1.40 1.85 19.61
C LEU A 145 2.40 1.56 20.73
N SER A 146 3.53 0.93 20.41
CA SER A 146 4.58 0.64 21.39
C SER A 146 5.22 1.93 21.93
N THR A 147 5.45 2.92 21.06
CA THR A 147 5.96 4.25 21.43
C THR A 147 4.96 4.99 22.30
N LYS A 148 3.67 4.97 21.94
CA LYS A 148 2.62 5.59 22.76
C LYS A 148 2.55 4.98 24.16
N LYS A 149 2.65 3.65 24.28
CA LYS A 149 2.69 2.98 25.60
C LYS A 149 3.86 3.47 26.47
N ARG A 150 5.06 3.56 25.89
CA ARG A 150 6.27 4.04 26.59
C ARG A 150 6.23 5.52 26.99
N LEU A 151 5.36 6.33 26.38
CA LEU A 151 5.20 7.75 26.70
C LEU A 151 4.12 7.99 27.77
N VAL A 152 3.26 6.99 28.01
CA VAL A 152 2.17 7.05 29.00
C VAL A 152 2.56 6.34 30.30
N GLU A 153 3.48 5.36 30.25
CA GLU A 153 4.18 4.78 31.40
C GLU A 153 5.28 5.70 31.95
#